data_AF-A0A0G4MEQ4-F1
#
_entry.id   AF-A0A0G4MEQ4-F1
#
_cell.length_a   1.000
_cell.length_b   1.000
_cell.length_c   1.000
_cell.angle_alpha   90.00
_cell.angle_beta   90.00
_cell.angle_gamma   90.00
#
_symmetry.space_group_name_H-M   'P 1'
#
loop_
_entity.id
_entity.type
_entity.pdbx_description
1 polymer ?
#
loop_
_entity_poly.entity_id
_entity_poly.type
_entity_poly.pdbx_seq_one_letter_code
_entity_poly.pdbx_strand_id
1 'polypeptide(L)'
;MADWNQGKLENELLKAVCAAGLRLIGPAQEDDDSVPHAWMREVRKGMLTNLGTTTVAELQTMVLYIKFGFTSQFTEDVWTLLSVAARMAFTKRLNYERPSVEPVRRECLRRLMWGIYFLDKIFSSGIEDLAVCPTH
;
A
#
# COMPACT_ATOMS: atom_id res chain seq x y z
N MET A 1 -14.42 13.60 17.49
CA MET A 1 -13.72 12.54 18.25
C MET A 1 -13.59 11.34 17.33
N ALA A 2 -12.38 10.80 17.15
CA ALA A 2 -12.10 9.84 16.10
C ALA A 2 -12.70 8.44 16.39
N ASP A 3 -13.16 7.75 15.35
CA ASP A 3 -13.84 6.43 15.40
C ASP A 3 -12.93 5.22 15.74
N TRP A 4 -11.71 5.45 16.22
CA TRP A 4 -10.73 4.40 16.54
C TRP A 4 -11.20 3.47 17.68
N ASN A 5 -12.15 3.91 18.50
CA ASN A 5 -12.68 3.16 19.64
C ASN A 5 -13.89 2.26 19.30
N GLN A 6 -14.32 2.16 18.03
CA GLN A 6 -15.46 1.31 17.65
C GLN A 6 -15.10 -0.19 17.56
N GLY A 7 -13.88 -0.59 17.95
CA GLY A 7 -13.46 -2.00 18.01
C GLY A 7 -13.38 -2.70 16.65
N LYS A 8 -13.57 -1.97 15.54
CA LYS A 8 -13.60 -2.50 14.18
C LYS A 8 -12.33 -2.07 13.43
N LEU A 9 -11.17 -2.38 14.00
CA LEU A 9 -9.91 -2.23 13.27
C LEU A 9 -9.90 -3.28 12.17
N GLU A 10 -9.73 -2.85 10.92
CA GLU A 10 -9.63 -3.76 9.79
C GLU A 10 -8.46 -4.73 10.03
N ASN A 11 -8.78 -6.03 10.18
CA ASN A 11 -7.81 -7.07 10.55
C ASN A 11 -6.64 -7.13 9.55
N GLU A 12 -6.92 -6.89 8.27
CA GLU A 12 -5.92 -6.84 7.21
C GLU A 12 -4.95 -5.66 7.39
N LEU A 13 -5.46 -4.48 7.72
CA LEU A 13 -4.61 -3.31 8.01
C LEU A 13 -3.72 -3.57 9.22
N LEU A 14 -4.26 -4.17 10.29
CA LEU A 14 -3.47 -4.51 11.48
C LEU A 14 -2.34 -5.48 11.15
N LYS A 15 -2.64 -6.56 10.42
CA LYS A 15 -1.64 -7.53 9.96
C LYS A 15 -0.54 -6.86 9.12
N ALA A 16 -0.93 -5.98 8.19
CA ALA A 16 0.00 -5.26 7.34
C ALA A 16 0.93 -4.34 8.15
N VAL A 17 0.39 -3.60 9.14
CA VAL A 17 1.17 -2.73 10.03
C VAL A 17 2.14 -3.57 10.87
N CYS A 18 1.67 -4.65 11.49
CA CYS A 18 2.51 -5.50 12.34
C CYS A 18 3.62 -6.19 11.54
N ALA A 19 3.29 -6.76 10.37
CA ALA A 19 4.29 -7.40 9.51
C ALA A 19 5.34 -6.38 9.00
N ALA A 20 4.91 -5.19 8.57
CA ALA A 20 5.84 -4.13 8.17
C ALA A 20 6.72 -3.65 9.34
N GLY A 21 6.18 -3.54 10.55
CA GLY A 21 6.94 -3.17 11.74
C GLY A 21 7.95 -4.24 12.16
N LEU A 22 7.55 -5.51 12.15
CA LEU A 22 8.44 -6.64 12.46
C LEU A 22 9.60 -6.74 11.47
N ARG A 23 9.39 -6.43 10.19
CA ARG A 23 10.46 -6.36 9.18
C ARG A 23 11.48 -5.26 9.47
N LEU A 24 11.05 -4.14 10.05
CA LEU A 24 11.92 -2.99 10.37
C LEU A 24 12.75 -3.20 11.64
N ILE A 25 12.21 -3.92 12.63
CA ILE A 25 12.79 -4.05 13.97
C ILE A 25 13.45 -5.42 14.16
N GLY A 26 12.93 -6.46 13.51
CA GLY A 26 13.43 -7.83 13.63
C GLY A 26 14.76 -8.02 12.90
N PRO A 27 15.50 -9.11 13.23
CA PRO A 27 16.60 -9.55 12.37
C PRO A 27 16.08 -9.73 10.95
N ALA A 28 16.93 -9.52 9.94
CA ALA A 28 16.61 -9.78 8.54
C ALA A 28 16.40 -11.30 8.32
N GLN A 29 15.29 -11.83 8.82
CA GLN A 29 14.80 -13.14 8.48
C GLN A 29 14.11 -12.99 7.13
N GLU A 30 14.79 -13.49 6.11
CA GLU A 30 14.29 -13.63 4.74
C GLU A 30 13.58 -14.97 4.54
N ASP A 31 13.22 -15.64 5.63
CA ASP A 31 12.49 -16.89 5.58
C ASP A 31 11.04 -16.63 5.13
N ASP A 32 10.63 -17.26 4.03
CA ASP A 32 9.28 -17.14 3.47
C ASP A 32 8.22 -17.73 4.42
N ASP A 33 8.62 -18.61 5.34
CA ASP A 33 7.76 -19.14 6.39
C ASP A 33 7.71 -18.27 7.66
N SER A 34 8.37 -17.11 7.66
CA SER A 34 8.30 -16.18 8.79
C SER A 34 6.90 -15.57 8.96
N VAL A 35 6.57 -15.25 10.21
CA VAL A 35 5.28 -14.65 10.60
C VAL A 35 4.91 -13.41 9.76
N PRO A 36 5.82 -12.46 9.46
CA PRO A 36 5.49 -11.31 8.61
C PRO A 36 5.07 -11.70 7.19
N HIS A 37 5.73 -12.69 6.58
CA HIS A 37 5.39 -13.16 5.24
C HIS A 37 4.04 -13.88 5.23
N ALA A 38 3.77 -14.74 6.22
CA ALA A 38 2.48 -15.40 6.38
C ALA A 38 1.33 -14.38 6.50
N TRP A 39 1.48 -13.35 7.33
CA TRP A 39 0.49 -12.27 7.45
C TRP A 39 0.33 -11.49 6.14
N MET A 40 1.41 -11.19 5.42
CA MET A 40 1.34 -10.47 4.14
C MET A 40 0.65 -11.30 3.04
N ARG A 41 0.79 -12.63 3.05
CA ARG A 41 0.02 -13.51 2.15
C ARG A 41 -1.49 -13.45 2.43
N GLU A 42 -1.88 -13.42 3.71
CA GLU A 42 -3.28 -13.28 4.10
C GLU A 42 -3.85 -11.90 3.71
N VAL A 43 -3.07 -10.84 3.93
CA VAL A 43 -3.41 -9.47 3.53
C VAL A 43 -3.63 -9.40 2.01
N ARG A 44 -2.71 -9.96 1.22
CA ARG A 44 -2.84 -10.01 -0.25
C ARG A 44 -4.14 -10.68 -0.67
N LYS A 45 -4.47 -11.83 -0.07
CA LYS A 45 -5.70 -12.56 -0.38
C LYS A 45 -6.94 -11.69 -0.10
N GLY A 46 -6.99 -11.05 1.06
CA GLY A 46 -8.07 -10.15 1.45
C GLY A 46 -8.24 -8.96 0.51
N MET A 47 -7.13 -8.29 0.17
CA MET A 47 -7.13 -7.18 -0.78
C MET A 47 -7.63 -7.58 -2.17
N LEU A 48 -7.20 -8.73 -2.69
CA LEU A 48 -7.63 -9.19 -4.01
C LEU A 48 -9.11 -9.58 -4.03
N THR A 49 -9.66 -10.09 -2.91
CA THR A 49 -11.10 -10.35 -2.81
C THR A 49 -11.95 -9.09 -2.72
N ASN A 50 -11.38 -7.99 -2.22
CA ASN A 50 -12.08 -6.74 -1.96
C ASN A 50 -11.62 -5.59 -2.89
N LEU A 51 -11.07 -5.88 -4.07
CA LEU A 51 -10.51 -4.84 -4.95
C LEU A 51 -11.54 -3.77 -5.40
N GLY A 52 -12.83 -4.09 -5.31
CA GLY A 52 -13.94 -3.18 -5.64
C GLY A 52 -14.27 -2.16 -4.54
N THR A 53 -13.84 -2.39 -3.30
CA THR A 53 -14.00 -1.42 -2.22
C THR A 53 -12.85 -0.42 -2.26
N THR A 54 -13.19 0.82 -1.95
CA THR A 54 -12.26 1.94 -1.92
C THR A 54 -12.42 2.61 -0.57
N THR A 55 -11.98 2.00 0.52
CA THR A 55 -11.80 2.71 1.79
C THR A 55 -10.39 3.31 1.87
N VAL A 56 -10.16 4.21 2.83
CA VAL A 56 -8.80 4.73 3.07
C VAL A 56 -7.93 3.66 3.72
N ALA A 57 -8.52 2.80 4.56
CA ALA A 57 -7.83 1.73 5.25
C ALA A 57 -7.34 0.66 4.26
N GLU A 58 -8.17 0.25 3.30
CA GLU A 58 -7.77 -0.67 2.22
C GLU A 58 -6.61 -0.12 1.39
N LEU A 59 -6.65 1.18 1.07
CA LEU A 59 -5.56 1.83 0.36
C LEU A 59 -4.27 1.87 1.20
N GLN A 60 -4.37 2.10 2.51
CA GLN A 60 -3.23 2.03 3.43
C GLN A 60 -2.65 0.61 3.50
N THR A 61 -3.52 -0.41 3.62
CA THR A 61 -3.14 -1.83 3.60
C THR A 61 -2.39 -2.17 2.31
N MET A 62 -2.90 -1.71 1.17
CA MET A 62 -2.28 -1.92 -0.14
C MET A 62 -0.88 -1.29 -0.24
N VAL A 63 -0.73 -0.04 0.23
CA VAL A 63 0.57 0.64 0.25
C VAL A 63 1.58 -0.07 1.17
N LEU A 64 1.13 -0.58 2.31
CA LEU A 64 1.99 -1.34 3.23
C LEU A 64 2.44 -2.67 2.61
N TYR A 65 1.54 -3.40 1.94
CA TYR A 65 1.88 -4.62 1.22
C TYR A 65 2.90 -4.35 0.10
N ILE A 66 2.66 -3.33 -0.74
CA ILE A 66 3.58 -2.94 -1.82
C ILE A 66 4.97 -2.63 -1.27
N LYS A 67 5.04 -1.83 -0.20
CA LYS A 67 6.32 -1.48 0.43
C LYS A 67 7.03 -2.72 1.01
N PHE A 68 6.29 -3.62 1.64
CA PHE A 68 6.86 -4.87 2.18
C PHE A 68 7.43 -5.75 1.07
N GLY A 69 6.68 -5.94 -0.03
CA GLY A 69 7.10 -6.72 -1.19
C GLY A 69 8.36 -6.16 -1.85
N PHE A 70 8.43 -4.85 -2.02
CA PHE A 70 9.62 -4.16 -2.55
C PHE A 70 10.89 -4.49 -1.75
N THR A 71 10.80 -4.56 -0.42
CA THR A 71 11.95 -4.84 0.45
C THR A 71 12.26 -6.32 0.63
N SER A 72 11.42 -7.24 0.15
CA SER A 72 11.51 -8.67 0.44
C SER A 72 11.59 -9.53 -0.82
N GLN A 73 11.92 -8.93 -1.97
CA GLN A 73 12.05 -9.59 -3.29
C GLN A 73 10.77 -10.34 -3.76
N PHE A 74 9.59 -9.96 -3.25
CA PHE A 74 8.33 -10.69 -3.49
C PHE A 74 7.47 -10.08 -4.62
N THR A 75 7.13 -10.97 -5.57
CA THR A 75 6.10 -11.02 -6.64
C THR A 75 5.87 -9.87 -7.64
N GLU A 76 5.73 -10.29 -8.90
CA GLU A 76 5.36 -9.49 -10.10
C GLU A 76 4.12 -8.60 -9.92
N ASP A 77 3.22 -8.96 -9.01
CA ASP A 77 1.96 -8.26 -8.82
C ASP A 77 2.10 -6.92 -8.09
N VAL A 78 3.22 -6.67 -7.40
CA VAL A 78 3.44 -5.40 -6.67
C VAL A 78 3.39 -4.21 -7.63
N TRP A 79 3.94 -4.36 -8.84
CA TRP A 79 3.85 -3.35 -9.90
C TRP A 79 2.39 -3.06 -10.29
N THR A 80 1.63 -4.12 -10.58
CA THR A 80 0.22 -4.01 -10.95
C THR A 80 -0.61 -3.39 -9.82
N LEU A 81 -0.35 -3.81 -8.57
CA LEU A 81 -1.05 -3.29 -7.40
C LEU A 81 -0.72 -1.82 -7.14
N LEU A 82 0.50 -1.37 -7.41
CA LEU A 82 0.87 0.04 -7.33
C LEU A 82 0.07 0.88 -8.34
N SER A 83 -0.08 0.38 -9.57
CA SER A 83 -0.95 0.97 -10.59
C SER A 83 -2.42 1.07 -10.14
N VAL A 84 -2.91 0.08 -9.40
CA VAL A 84 -4.28 0.11 -8.84
C VAL A 84 -4.38 1.10 -7.69
N ALA A 85 -3.43 1.10 -6.76
CA ALA A 85 -3.38 2.02 -5.62
C ALA A 85 -3.38 3.49 -6.08
N ALA A 86 -2.59 3.82 -7.10
CA ALA A 86 -2.55 5.15 -7.69
C ALA A 86 -3.92 5.57 -8.24
N ARG A 87 -4.61 4.68 -8.97
CA ARG A 87 -5.96 4.93 -9.50
C ARG A 87 -7.01 5.07 -8.39
N MET A 88 -6.93 4.24 -7.34
CA MET A 88 -7.82 4.35 -6.18
C MET A 88 -7.63 5.70 -5.47
N ALA A 89 -6.38 6.14 -5.27
CA ALA A 89 -6.07 7.44 -4.67
C ALA A 89 -6.58 8.62 -5.52
N PHE A 90 -6.47 8.51 -6.86
CA PHE A 90 -7.01 9.48 -7.80
C PHE A 90 -8.55 9.55 -7.76
N THR A 91 -9.23 8.41 -7.82
CA THR A 91 -10.71 8.34 -7.69
C THR A 91 -11.16 8.94 -6.37
N LYS A 92 -10.38 8.70 -5.30
CA LYS A 92 -10.59 9.31 -4.00
C LYS A 92 -10.21 10.77 -3.92
N ARG A 93 -9.62 11.38 -4.94
CA ARG A 93 -9.13 12.77 -4.97
C ARG A 93 -8.20 13.08 -3.78
N LEU A 94 -7.27 12.18 -3.47
CA LEU A 94 -6.27 12.40 -2.41
C LEU A 94 -5.15 13.35 -2.86
N ASN A 95 -5.04 13.59 -4.17
CA ASN A 95 -4.14 14.56 -4.79
C ASN A 95 -4.62 16.02 -4.67
N TYR A 96 -5.80 16.26 -4.08
CA TYR A 96 -6.33 17.61 -3.85
C TYR A 96 -6.38 17.90 -2.34
N GLU A 97 -6.00 19.13 -1.99
CA GLU A 97 -6.12 19.60 -0.61
C GLU A 97 -7.61 19.72 -0.22
N ARG A 98 -7.92 19.35 1.03
CA ARG A 98 -9.28 19.41 1.59
C ARG A 98 -9.29 20.26 2.86
N PRO A 99 -9.46 21.58 2.74
CA PRO A 99 -9.44 22.47 3.90
C PRO A 99 -10.50 22.12 4.95
N SER A 100 -11.62 21.52 4.52
CA SER A 100 -12.74 21.09 5.36
C SER A 100 -12.49 19.84 6.20
N VAL A 101 -11.36 19.15 6.00
CA VAL A 101 -10.99 17.96 6.78
C VAL A 101 -10.10 18.36 7.95
N GLU A 102 -10.32 17.73 9.10
CA GLU A 102 -9.50 17.87 10.31
C GLU A 102 -7.98 17.82 10.00
N PRO A 103 -7.16 18.73 10.57
CA PRO A 103 -5.76 18.89 10.17
C PRO A 103 -4.94 17.60 10.18
N VAL A 104 -5.10 16.75 11.20
CA VAL A 104 -4.39 15.47 11.34
C VAL A 104 -4.81 14.49 10.24
N ARG A 105 -6.12 14.34 10.02
CA ARG A 105 -6.62 13.44 8.97
C ARG A 105 -6.16 13.91 7.58
N ARG A 106 -6.16 15.23 7.36
CA ARG A 106 -5.68 15.86 6.13
C ARG A 106 -4.20 15.56 5.89
N GLU A 107 -3.36 15.70 6.91
CA GLU A 107 -1.95 15.31 6.86
C GLU A 107 -1.76 13.82 6.54
N CYS A 108 -2.52 12.93 7.20
CA CYS A 108 -2.46 11.49 6.94
C CYS A 108 -2.79 11.14 5.49
N LEU A 109 -3.84 11.74 4.92
CA LEU A 109 -4.22 11.53 3.53
C LEU A 109 -3.16 12.07 2.57
N ARG A 110 -2.57 13.22 2.89
CA ARG A 110 -1.48 13.79 2.09
C ARG A 110 -0.28 12.86 2.08
N ARG A 111 0.15 12.37 3.25
CA ARG A 111 1.27 11.41 3.37
C ARG A 111 0.98 10.09 2.64
N LEU A 112 -0.26 9.63 2.65
CA LEU A 112 -0.65 8.45 1.87
C LEU A 112 -0.45 8.68 0.36
N MET A 113 -0.90 9.82 -0.16
CA MET A 113 -0.69 10.19 -1.56
C MET A 113 0.81 10.33 -1.91
N TRP A 114 1.59 10.97 -1.03
CA TRP A 114 3.05 11.08 -1.19
C TRP A 114 3.74 9.72 -1.16
N GLY A 115 3.29 8.79 -0.31
CA GLY A 115 3.82 7.43 -0.25
C GLY A 115 3.60 6.67 -1.54
N ILE A 116 2.42 6.79 -2.15
CA ILE A 116 2.11 6.19 -3.45
C ILE A 116 3.00 6.81 -4.54
N TYR A 117 3.08 8.13 -4.61
CA TYR A 117 3.94 8.84 -5.58
C TYR A 117 5.42 8.44 -5.45
N PHE A 118 5.92 8.31 -4.22
CA PHE A 118 7.29 7.91 -3.96
C PHE A 118 7.58 6.47 -4.43
N LEU A 119 6.69 5.53 -4.12
CA LEU A 119 6.81 4.15 -4.59
C LEU A 119 6.75 4.08 -6.12
N ASP A 120 5.81 4.77 -6.75
CA ASP A 120 5.65 4.82 -8.22
C ASP A 120 6.93 5.29 -8.93
N LYS A 121 7.58 6.32 -8.37
CA LYS A 121 8.84 6.85 -8.89
C LYS A 121 10.00 5.86 -8.75
N ILE A 122 10.07 5.12 -7.64
CA ILE A 122 11.10 4.09 -7.44
C ILE A 122 10.94 3.00 -8.50
N PHE A 123 9.72 2.49 -8.65
CA PHE A 123 9.41 1.41 -9.57
C PHE A 123 9.66 1.82 -11.04
N SER A 124 9.24 3.03 -11.44
CA SER A 124 9.37 3.52 -12.83
C SER A 124 10.79 3.90 -13.26
N SER A 125 11.80 3.80 -12.37
CA SER A 125 13.16 4.27 -12.66
C SER A 125 14.03 3.31 -13.49
N GLY A 126 13.54 2.10 -13.81
CA GLY A 126 14.34 1.06 -14.46
C GLY A 126 13.65 0.20 -15.52
N ILE A 127 12.41 0.52 -15.93
CA ILE A 127 11.70 -0.28 -16.94
C ILE A 127 11.62 0.50 -18.26
N GLU A 128 12.25 -0.03 -19.31
CA GLU A 128 11.95 0.38 -20.69
C GLU A 128 10.58 -0.19 -21.07
N ASP A 129 9.52 0.45 -20.56
CA ASP A 129 8.15 -0.09 -20.50
C ASP A 129 7.51 -0.45 -21.85
N LEU A 130 8.10 -0.02 -22.97
CA LEU A 130 7.50 -0.13 -24.30
C LEU A 130 8.52 -0.43 -25.41
N ALA A 131 9.41 -1.40 -25.21
CA ALA A 131 10.43 -1.80 -26.20
C ALA A 131 9.87 -2.17 -27.61
N VAL A 132 8.57 -2.45 -27.72
CA VAL A 132 7.88 -2.83 -28.96
C VAL A 132 6.89 -1.80 -29.48
N CYS A 133 6.63 -0.71 -28.74
CA CYS A 133 5.85 0.39 -29.32
C CYS A 133 6.75 1.18 -30.27
N PRO A 134 6.29 1.49 -31.50
CA PRO A 134 7.04 2.35 -32.38
C PRO A 134 7.30 3.70 -31.69
N THR A 135 8.55 4.03 -31.45
CA THR A 135 8.97 5.42 -31.34
C THR A 135 8.82 5.98 -32.74
N HIS A 136 7.85 6.88 -32.92
CA HIS A 136 7.55 7.53 -34.20
C HIS A 136 8.76 7.79 -35.10
#